data_AF-E3RRH3-F1
#
_entry.id   AF-E3RRH3-F1
#
_cell.length_a   1.000
_cell.length_b   1.000
_cell.length_c   1.000
_cell.angle_alpha   90.00
_cell.angle_beta   90.00
_cell.angle_gamma   90.00
#
_symmetry.space_group_name_H-M   'P 1'
#
loop_
_entity.id
_entity.type
_entity.pdbx_description
1 polymer ?
#
loop_
_entity_poly.entity_id
_entity_poly.type
_entity_poly.pdbx_seq_one_letter_code
_entity_poly.pdbx_strand_id
1 'polypeptide(L)' 'MDPDKVKAIKEWEAPKTVKGVRSFLGFANFYRKFIRDFVKIATPLTRLTGDVSFTWGKDEQAAFDKLKEIF' A
#
# COMPACT_ATOMS: atom_id res chain seq x y z
N MET A 1 -9.04 1.61 15.65
CA MET A 1 -8.51 0.64 14.68
C MET A 1 -8.81 -0.74 15.23
N ASP A 2 -9.40 -1.63 14.44
CA ASP A 2 -9.57 -3.03 14.83
C ASP A 2 -8.17 -3.70 14.86
N PRO A 3 -7.72 -4.25 16.01
CA PRO A 3 -6.39 -4.85 16.14
C PRO A 3 -6.13 -5.96 15.11
N ASP A 4 -7.16 -6.73 14.77
CA ASP A 4 -7.07 -7.84 13.82
C ASP A 4 -6.84 -7.36 12.38
N LYS A 5 -7.43 -6.22 12.01
CA LYS A 5 -7.25 -5.61 10.68
C LYS A 5 -5.87 -5.00 10.50
N VAL A 6 -5.28 -4.49 11.58
CA VAL A 6 -3.91 -3.97 11.59
C VAL A 6 -2.89 -5.11 11.49
N LYS A 7 -3.11 -6.23 12.21
CA LYS A 7 -2.26 -7.43 12.09
C LYS A 7 -2.19 -7.96 10.67
N ALA A 8 -3.32 -8.06 9.98
CA ALA A 8 -3.38 -8.53 8.60
C ALA A 8 -2.51 -7.69 7.65
N ILE A 9 -2.39 -6.37 7.90
CA ILE A 9 -1.52 -5.49 7.11
C ILE A 9 -0.05 -5.69 7.44
N LYS A 10 0.29 -5.87 8.72
CA LYS A 10 1.68 -6.14 9.14
C LYS A 10 2.21 -7.46 8.57
N GLU A 11 1.34 -8.45 8.41
CA GLU A 11 1.68 -9.74 7.79
C GLU A 11 1.54 -9.73 6.26
N TRP A 12 1.06 -8.63 5.67
CA TRP A 12 0.83 -8.56 4.22
C TRP A 12 2.16 -8.62 3.46
N GLU A 13 2.29 -9.56 2.53
CA GLU A 13 3.48 -9.69 1.68
C GLU A 13 3.52 -8.64 0.57
N ALA A 14 4.71 -8.27 0.11
CA ALA A 14 4.86 -7.32 -0.99
C ALA A 14 4.13 -7.84 -2.25
N PRO A 15 3.14 -7.10 -2.79
CA PRO A 15 2.36 -7.56 -3.93
C PRO A 15 3.24 -7.65 -5.18
N LYS A 16 3.20 -8.80 -5.85
CA LYS A 16 3.96 -9.07 -7.08
C LYS A 16 3.18 -8.79 -8.37
N THR A 17 1.95 -8.29 -8.24
CA THR A 17 1.04 -8.04 -9.36
C THR A 17 0.25 -6.76 -9.15
N VAL A 18 -0.18 -6.15 -10.26
CA VAL A 18 -1.08 -4.97 -10.27
C VAL A 18 -2.36 -5.23 -9.46
N LYS A 19 -2.94 -6.44 -9.58
CA LYS A 19 -4.12 -6.82 -8.78
C LYS A 19 -3.84 -6.80 -7.28
N GLY A 20 -2.69 -7.32 -6.86
CA GLY A 20 -2.28 -7.30 -5.45
C GLY A 20 -2.14 -5.87 -4.91
N VAL A 21 -1.54 -4.97 -5.71
CA VAL A 21 -1.42 -3.55 -5.34
C VAL A 21 -2.79 -2.88 -5.23
N ARG A 22 -3.70 -3.13 -6.18
CA ARG A 22 -5.07 -2.59 -6.13
C ARG A 22 -5.83 -3.07 -4.89
N SER A 23 -5.70 -4.35 -4.52
CA SER A 23 -6.30 -4.88 -3.28
C SER A 23 -5.73 -4.19 -2.03
N PHE A 24 -4.42 -4.05 -1.94
CA PHE A 24 -3.76 -3.36 -0.84
C PHE A 24 -4.18 -1.89 -0.75
N LEU A 25 -4.16 -1.16 -1.86
CA LEU A 25 -4.58 0.24 -1.90
C LEU A 25 -6.07 0.41 -1.59
N GLY A 26 -6.93 -0.52 -2.01
CA GLY A 26 -8.35 -0.53 -1.67
C GLY A 26 -8.56 -0.63 -0.16
N PHE A 27 -7.82 -1.52 0.50
CA PHE A 27 -7.80 -1.63 1.95
C PHE A 27 -7.25 -0.36 2.60
N ALA A 28 -6.08 0.11 2.15
CA ALA A 28 -5.40 1.24 2.73
C ALA A 28 -6.21 2.55 2.60
N ASN A 29 -7.00 2.68 1.53
CA ASN A 29 -7.93 3.79 1.33
C ASN A 29 -9.01 3.89 2.42
N PHE A 30 -9.43 2.78 3.01
CA PHE A 30 -10.39 2.79 4.12
C PHE A 30 -9.84 3.55 5.33
N TYR A 31 -8.53 3.48 5.54
CA TYR A 31 -7.82 4.11 6.66
C TYR A 31 -7.11 5.41 6.29
N ARG A 32 -7.19 5.87 5.04
CA ARG A 32 -6.48 7.07 4.56
C ARG A 32 -6.68 8.31 5.44
N LYS A 33 -7.85 8.44 6.08
CA LYS A 33 -8.20 9.56 6.96
C LYS A 33 -7.40 9.59 8.27
N PHE A 34 -6.79 8.48 8.65
CA PHE A 34 -5.95 8.33 9.84
C PHE A 34 -4.46 8.39 9.52
N ILE A 35 -4.08 8.35 8.24
CA ILE A 35 -2.70 8.32 7.77
C ILE A 35 -2.34 9.71 7.24
N ARG A 36 -1.46 10.41 7.96
CA ARG A 36 -0.93 11.69 7.49
C ARG A 36 -0.11 11.47 6.22
N ASP A 37 -0.29 12.36 5.23
CA ASP A 37 0.39 12.29 3.93
C ASP A 37 0.14 10.98 3.15
N PHE A 38 -0.96 10.27 3.41
CA PHE A 38 -1.31 9.01 2.73
C PHE A 38 -1.12 9.07 1.22
N VAL A 39 -1.64 10.12 0.58
CA VAL A 39 -1.56 10.30 -0.87
C VAL A 39 -0.10 10.33 -1.35
N LYS A 40 0.79 11.04 -0.64
CA LYS A 40 2.21 11.13 -1.01
C LYS A 40 2.90 9.78 -0.88
N ILE A 41 2.60 9.04 0.18
CA ILE A 41 3.20 7.71 0.43
C ILE A 41 2.66 6.69 -0.58
N ALA A 42 1.36 6.69 -0.84
CA ALA A 42 0.72 5.75 -1.76
C ALA A 42 0.94 6.08 -3.24
N THR A 43 1.47 7.26 -3.59
CA THR A 43 1.69 7.70 -4.98
C THR A 43 2.46 6.67 -5.83
N PRO A 44 3.65 6.18 -5.43
CA PRO A 44 4.38 5.16 -6.20
C PRO A 44 3.56 3.88 -6.39
N LEU A 45 2.85 3.41 -5.36
CA LEU A 45 1.97 2.25 -5.47
C LEU A 45 0.78 2.50 -6.42
N THR A 46 0.24 3.72 -6.42
CA THR A 46 -0.90 4.08 -7.27
C THR A 46 -0.49 4.10 -8.74
N ARG A 47 0.75 4.53 -9.05
CA ARG A 47 1.31 4.45 -10.41
C ARG A 47 1.35 3.03 -10.94
N LEU A 48 1.71 2.04 -10.11
CA LEU A 48 1.70 0.62 -10.48
C LEU A 48 0.31 0.08 -10.84
N THR A 49 -0.77 0.81 -10.51
CA THR A 49 -2.13 0.39 -10.84
C THR A 49 -2.67 0.95 -12.16
N GLY A 50 -1.91 1.82 -12.82
CA GLY A 50 -2.23 2.37 -14.14
C GLY A 50 -1.87 1.44 -15.30
N ASP A 51 -1.85 2.01 -16.51
CA ASP A 51 -1.49 1.31 -17.75
C ASP A 51 0.04 1.39 -18.00
N VAL A 52 0.80 0.95 -17.00
CA VAL A 52 2.27 0.93 -17.02
C VAL A 52 2.78 -0.46 -16.74
N SER A 53 3.95 -0.79 -17.30
CA SER A 53 4.65 -2.03 -16.97
C SER A 53 4.84 -2.12 -15.46
N PHE A 54 4.37 -3.21 -14.87
CA PHE A 54 4.52 -3.43 -13.43
C PHE A 54 5.99 -3.64 -13.09
N THR A 55 6.63 -2.63 -12.51
CA THR A 55 8.02 -2.68 -12.03
C THR A 55 8.05 -2.37 -10.55
N TRP A 56 8.30 -3.39 -9.73
CA TRP A 56 8.46 -3.21 -8.30
C TRP A 56 9.89 -2.76 -7.98
N GLY A 57 10.07 -1.47 -7.72
CA GLY A 57 11.35 -0.86 -7.42
C GLY A 57 11.53 -0.53 -5.93
N LYS A 58 12.55 0.28 -5.65
CA LYS A 58 12.86 0.74 -4.28
C LYS A 58 11.80 1.70 -3.75
N ASP A 59 11.24 2.54 -4.60
CA ASP A 59 10.25 3.55 -4.21
C ASP A 59 8.91 2.90 -3.84
N GLU A 60 8.52 1.87 -4.60
CA GLU A 60 7.32 1.07 -4.36
C GLU A 60 7.45 0.26 -3.07
N GLN A 61 8.61 -0.38 -2.87
CA GLN A 61 8.90 -1.12 -1.64
C GLN A 61 8.91 -0.17 -0.42
N ALA A 62 9.60 0.97 -0.51
CA ALA A 62 9.65 1.95 0.58
C ALA A 62 8.26 2.50 0.93
N ALA A 63 7.42 2.75 -0.07
CA ALA A 63 6.03 3.17 0.16
C ALA A 63 5.18 2.08 0.82
N PHE A 64 5.34 0.83 0.39
CA PHE A 64 4.65 -0.32 0.97
C PHE A 64 5.03 -0.52 2.44
N ASP A 65 6.33 -0.53 2.74
CA ASP A 65 6.83 -0.71 4.11
C ASP A 65 6.41 0.46 5.00
N LYS A 66 6.50 1.69 4.50
CA LYS A 66 6.08 2.87 5.25
C LYS A 66 4.59 2.85 5.56
N LEU A 67 3.75 2.37 4.65
CA LEU A 67 2.33 2.17 4.95
C LEU A 67 2.16 1.12 6.04
N LYS A 68 2.84 -0.04 5.95
CA LYS A 68 2.79 -1.10 6.98
C LYS A 68 3.25 -0.65 8.36
N GLU A 69 4.19 0.29 8.45
CA GLU A 69 4.64 0.87 9.73
C GLU A 69 3.61 1.82 10.35
N ILE A 70 2.86 2.55 9.52
CA ILE A 70 1.85 3.52 9.99
C ILE A 70 0.57 2.81 10.46
N PHE A 71 0.28 1.63 9.90
CA PHE A 71 -0.84 0.79 10.28
C PHE A 71 -0.67 0.16 11.67
#